data_AF-B2ZJY7-F1
#
_entry.id   AF-B2ZJY7-F1
#
_cell.length_a   1.000
_cell.length_b   1.000
_cell.length_c   1.000
_cell.angle_alpha   90.00
_cell.angle_beta   90.00
_cell.angle_gamma   90.00
#
_symmetry.space_group_name_H-M   'P 1'
#
loop_
_entity.id
_entity.type
_entity.pdbx_description
1 polymer ?
#
loop_
_entity_poly.entity_id
_entity_poly.type
_entity_poly.pdbx_seq_one_letter_code
_entity_poly.pdbx_strand_id
1 'polypeptide(L)'
;KPILFMNKMDRALLELQLDAEELYQTFQRIVENVNVIIATYNDDSGPMGEVRVDPSKGSVGFGSGLHGWAFTLKQFSEMYSEKFKIDVVKLMNRLWGENFFNAKTKKWQKQKEVDNKRSFCMYILDPIYKVFDAIMNYKKEEIETLLTKIGVTLKHEDKDKDGKVLLKTVMRTWLPAGEALLQMIAIHLPSPVVAQKYRMEMLYEGPHDDEAAVAVKTCDPDGPLMMYIS
;
A
#
# COMPACT_ATOMS: atom_id res chain seq x y z
N LYS A 1 -14.85 -6.62 0.49
CA LYS A 1 -13.94 -5.57 1.01
C LYS A 1 -13.02 -5.11 -0.11
N PRO A 2 -13.08 -3.84 -0.51
CA PRO A 2 -12.21 -3.30 -1.55
C PRO A 2 -10.78 -3.07 -1.02
N ILE A 3 -9.83 -3.09 -1.93
CA ILE A 3 -8.47 -2.57 -1.73
C ILE A 3 -8.20 -1.54 -2.83
N LEU A 4 -7.40 -0.52 -2.55
CA LEU A 4 -7.10 0.56 -3.49
C LEU A 4 -5.62 0.55 -3.86
N PHE A 5 -5.31 0.57 -5.16
CA PHE A 5 -3.94 0.71 -5.64
C PHE A 5 -3.75 2.00 -6.42
N MET A 6 -2.87 2.87 -5.92
CA MET A 6 -2.56 4.17 -6.49
C MET A 6 -1.38 4.03 -7.45
N ASN A 7 -1.71 4.01 -8.74
CA ASN A 7 -0.73 3.81 -9.81
C ASN A 7 -0.21 5.15 -10.38
N LYS A 8 0.85 5.06 -11.19
CA LYS A 8 1.50 6.18 -11.91
C LYS A 8 2.22 7.18 -11.00
N MET A 9 2.70 6.73 -9.84
CA MET A 9 3.49 7.58 -8.94
C MET A 9 4.79 8.07 -9.59
N ASP A 10 5.34 7.34 -10.57
CA ASP A 10 6.50 7.76 -11.36
C ASP A 10 6.28 9.07 -12.12
N ARG A 11 5.07 9.33 -12.65
CA ARG A 11 4.77 10.58 -13.35
C ARG A 11 4.74 11.77 -12.40
N ALA A 12 4.17 11.59 -11.21
CA ALA A 12 4.15 12.62 -10.18
C ALA A 12 5.56 13.03 -9.75
N LEU A 13 6.47 12.05 -9.65
CA LEU A 13 7.85 12.27 -9.22
C LEU A 13 8.77 12.79 -10.33
N LEU A 14 8.65 12.29 -11.57
CA LEU A 14 9.57 12.60 -12.67
C LEU A 14 9.09 13.74 -13.56
N GLU A 15 7.79 13.82 -13.86
CA GLU A 15 7.25 14.79 -14.83
C GLU A 15 6.72 16.02 -14.12
N LEU A 16 5.86 15.82 -13.11
CA LEU A 16 5.20 16.92 -12.41
C LEU A 16 6.07 17.54 -11.31
N GLN A 17 7.08 16.80 -10.83
CA GLN A 17 8.01 17.21 -9.76
C GLN A 17 7.28 17.82 -8.55
N LEU A 18 6.14 17.24 -8.18
CA LEU A 18 5.33 17.73 -7.07
C LEU A 18 6.15 17.68 -5.77
N ASP A 19 5.88 18.62 -4.88
CA ASP A 19 6.39 18.56 -3.51
C ASP A 19 5.77 17.36 -2.75
N ALA A 20 6.49 16.85 -1.75
CA ALA A 20 6.05 15.67 -1.00
C ALA A 20 4.73 15.88 -0.22
N GLU A 21 4.51 17.06 0.36
CA GLU A 21 3.26 17.42 1.04
C GLU A 21 2.11 17.57 0.04
N GLU A 22 2.30 18.22 -1.11
CA GLU A 22 1.30 18.36 -2.16
C GLU A 22 0.89 17.00 -2.73
N LEU A 23 1.87 16.11 -2.96
CA LEU A 23 1.61 14.74 -3.39
C LEU A 23 0.82 13.97 -2.32
N TYR A 24 1.19 14.09 -1.04
CA TYR A 24 0.46 13.49 0.07
C TYR A 24 -0.99 14.00 0.16
N GLN A 25 -1.21 15.31 0.07
CA GLN A 25 -2.56 15.91 0.11
C GLN A 25 -3.41 15.44 -1.08
N THR A 26 -2.79 15.26 -2.25
CA THR A 26 -3.45 14.66 -3.41
C THR A 26 -3.85 13.21 -3.11
N PHE A 27 -2.97 12.42 -2.48
CA PHE A 27 -3.31 11.06 -2.11
C PHE A 27 -4.43 10.98 -1.07
N GLN A 28 -4.39 11.82 -0.06
CA GLN A 28 -5.43 11.91 0.96
C GLN A 28 -6.80 12.22 0.34
N ARG A 29 -6.86 13.22 -0.56
CA ARG A 29 -8.11 13.56 -1.27
C ARG A 29 -8.62 12.40 -2.13
N ILE A 30 -7.75 11.64 -2.78
CA ILE A 30 -8.16 10.47 -3.56
C ILE A 30 -8.77 9.39 -2.65
N VAL A 31 -8.11 9.07 -1.53
CA VAL A 31 -8.60 8.08 -0.56
C VAL A 31 -9.95 8.52 0.01
N GLU A 32 -10.09 9.80 0.36
CA GLU A 32 -11.35 10.37 0.87
C GLU A 32 -12.48 10.28 -0.17
N ASN A 33 -12.22 10.69 -1.41
CA ASN A 33 -13.21 10.58 -2.50
C ASN A 33 -13.66 9.12 -2.73
N VAL A 34 -12.73 8.16 -2.70
CA VAL A 34 -13.06 6.73 -2.82
C VAL A 34 -13.95 6.30 -1.65
N ASN A 35 -13.65 6.73 -0.42
CA ASN A 35 -14.47 6.41 0.74
C ASN A 35 -15.86 7.07 0.70
N VAL A 36 -15.99 8.28 0.15
CA VAL A 36 -17.29 8.92 -0.09
C VAL A 36 -18.13 8.11 -1.07
N ILE A 37 -17.52 7.62 -2.16
CA ILE A 37 -18.20 6.72 -3.11
C ILE A 37 -18.64 5.44 -2.42
N ILE A 38 -17.76 4.80 -1.66
CA ILE A 38 -18.09 3.57 -0.91
C ILE A 38 -19.28 3.81 0.04
N ALA A 39 -19.25 4.90 0.81
CA ALA A 39 -20.32 5.25 1.75
C ALA A 39 -21.65 5.63 1.05
N THR A 40 -21.61 5.99 -0.23
CA THR A 40 -22.83 6.30 -1.01
C THR A 40 -23.58 5.03 -1.41
N TYR A 41 -22.86 3.92 -1.64
CA TYR A 41 -23.43 2.68 -2.18
C TYR A 41 -23.43 1.50 -1.19
N ASN A 42 -22.84 1.66 -0.01
CA ASN A 42 -22.75 0.59 0.98
C ASN A 42 -23.00 1.14 2.38
N ASP A 43 -23.81 0.41 3.14
CA ASP A 43 -24.04 0.68 4.56
C ASP A 43 -23.03 -0.13 5.39
N ASP A 44 -22.41 0.51 6.38
CA ASP A 44 -21.45 -0.12 7.30
C ASP A 44 -22.11 -1.27 8.12
N SER A 45 -23.45 -1.36 8.12
CA SER A 45 -24.24 -2.45 8.70
C SER A 45 -24.33 -3.72 7.83
N GLY A 46 -23.84 -3.69 6.59
CA GLY A 46 -23.93 -4.81 5.65
C GLY A 46 -23.10 -6.03 6.07
N PRO A 47 -23.31 -7.20 5.43
CA PRO A 47 -22.64 -8.46 5.77
C PRO A 47 -21.11 -8.41 5.58
N MET A 48 -20.60 -7.42 4.84
CA MET A 48 -19.16 -7.21 4.64
C MET A 48 -18.51 -6.32 5.73
N GLY A 49 -19.32 -5.73 6.63
CA GLY A 49 -18.91 -4.76 7.66
C GLY A 49 -18.34 -3.47 7.07
N GLU A 50 -17.48 -2.80 7.83
CA GLU A 50 -16.76 -1.60 7.36
C GLU A 50 -15.88 -1.95 6.15
N VAL A 51 -16.25 -1.40 4.98
CA VAL A 51 -15.58 -1.62 3.68
C VAL A 51 -14.70 -0.44 3.24
N ARG A 52 -14.52 0.56 4.11
CA ARG A 52 -13.70 1.74 3.82
C ARG A 52 -12.23 1.36 3.64
N VAL A 53 -11.54 2.08 2.75
CA VAL A 53 -10.11 1.95 2.54
C VAL A 53 -9.34 2.95 3.39
N ASP A 54 -8.29 2.47 4.04
CA ASP A 54 -7.39 3.24 4.90
C ASP A 54 -5.93 2.76 4.69
N PRO A 55 -5.02 3.67 4.31
CA PRO A 55 -3.59 3.37 4.21
C PRO A 55 -2.99 2.87 5.53
N SER A 56 -3.45 3.39 6.67
CA SER A 56 -3.01 3.00 8.03
C SER A 56 -3.34 1.56 8.37
N LYS A 57 -4.39 1.00 7.72
CA LYS A 57 -4.77 -0.41 7.83
C LYS A 57 -4.08 -1.29 6.78
N GLY A 58 -3.35 -0.72 5.82
CA GLY A 58 -2.68 -1.46 4.74
C GLY A 58 -3.54 -1.72 3.50
N SER A 59 -4.78 -1.23 3.47
CA SER A 59 -5.72 -1.47 2.36
C SER A 59 -5.50 -0.57 1.15
N VAL A 60 -4.55 0.36 1.25
CA VAL A 60 -4.12 1.25 0.15
C VAL A 60 -2.65 1.00 -0.15
N GLY A 61 -2.35 0.67 -1.40
CA GLY A 61 -1.00 0.52 -1.93
C GLY A 61 -0.64 1.66 -2.88
N PHE A 62 0.63 2.01 -2.93
CA PHE A 62 1.17 3.10 -3.75
C PHE A 62 2.27 2.57 -4.65
N GLY A 63 2.34 3.01 -5.89
CA GLY A 63 3.47 2.64 -6.74
C GLY A 63 3.32 2.99 -8.21
N SER A 64 4.11 2.28 -9.01
CA SER A 64 4.13 2.39 -10.46
C SER A 64 4.19 1.01 -11.09
N GLY A 65 3.11 0.62 -11.77
CA GLY A 65 3.09 -0.61 -12.57
C GLY A 65 4.08 -0.56 -13.75
N LEU A 66 4.32 0.63 -14.32
CA LEU A 66 5.27 0.82 -15.42
C LEU A 66 6.70 0.47 -14.99
N HIS A 67 7.10 0.98 -13.82
CA HIS A 67 8.42 0.71 -13.26
C HIS A 67 8.45 -0.56 -12.40
N GLY A 68 7.30 -1.17 -12.08
CA GLY A 68 7.19 -2.45 -11.38
C GLY A 68 7.55 -2.40 -9.88
N TRP A 69 7.44 -1.23 -9.25
CA TRP A 69 7.64 -1.07 -7.82
C TRP A 69 6.35 -0.61 -7.15
N ALA A 70 6.13 -1.08 -5.94
CA ALA A 70 5.01 -0.64 -5.14
C ALA A 70 5.28 -0.89 -3.66
N PHE A 71 4.55 -0.19 -2.82
CA PHE A 71 4.62 -0.35 -1.39
C PHE A 71 3.27 -0.15 -0.70
N THR A 72 3.16 -0.70 0.51
CA THR A 72 2.15 -0.31 1.49
C THR A 72 2.86 0.31 2.70
N LEU A 73 2.10 0.90 3.62
CA LEU A 73 2.68 1.37 4.88
C LEU A 73 3.27 0.25 5.73
N LYS A 74 2.82 -0.99 5.53
CA LYS A 74 3.28 -2.12 6.34
C LYS A 74 4.75 -2.42 6.10
N GLN A 75 5.19 -2.47 4.85
CA GLN A 75 6.60 -2.71 4.49
C GLN A 75 7.52 -1.63 5.10
N PHE A 76 7.17 -0.35 4.98
CA PHE A 76 7.94 0.73 5.61
C PHE A 76 7.90 0.67 7.14
N SER A 77 6.75 0.33 7.72
CA SER A 77 6.64 0.13 9.16
C SER A 77 7.51 -1.03 9.66
N GLU A 78 7.60 -2.14 8.94
CA GLU A 78 8.51 -3.26 9.27
C GLU A 78 9.97 -2.80 9.22
N MET A 79 10.38 -2.05 8.18
CA MET A 79 11.74 -1.51 8.06
C MET A 79 12.11 -0.51 9.18
N TYR A 80 11.14 0.25 9.68
CA TYR A 80 11.36 1.30 10.69
C TYR A 80 11.02 0.87 12.12
N SER A 81 10.25 -0.21 12.30
CA SER A 81 9.81 -0.71 13.60
C SER A 81 10.98 -0.98 14.54
N GLU A 82 12.02 -1.66 14.03
CA GLU A 82 13.24 -1.95 14.79
C GLU A 82 14.01 -0.68 15.19
N LYS A 83 14.07 0.31 14.28
CA LYS A 83 14.79 1.57 14.50
C LYS A 83 14.11 2.44 15.55
N PHE A 84 12.78 2.50 15.55
CA PHE A 84 12.02 3.28 16.52
C PHE A 84 11.67 2.49 17.78
N LYS A 85 11.81 1.17 17.77
CA LYS A 85 11.33 0.25 18.81
C LYS A 85 9.81 0.44 19.06
N ILE A 86 9.05 0.57 17.99
CA ILE A 86 7.59 0.73 18.00
C ILE A 86 6.98 -0.43 17.21
N ASP A 87 5.90 -1.00 17.73
CA ASP A 87 5.09 -2.01 17.04
C ASP A 87 4.67 -1.56 15.62
N VAL A 88 4.67 -2.50 14.67
CA VAL A 88 4.40 -2.24 13.24
C VAL A 88 3.04 -1.57 13.04
N VAL A 89 1.99 -2.06 13.71
CA VAL A 89 0.62 -1.53 13.55
C VAL A 89 0.54 -0.11 14.12
N LYS A 90 1.14 0.13 15.28
CA LYS A 90 1.22 1.49 15.85
C LYS A 90 2.00 2.44 14.95
N LEU A 91 3.06 1.96 14.31
CA LEU A 91 3.86 2.78 13.40
C LEU A 91 3.11 3.09 12.10
N MET A 92 2.37 2.13 11.53
CA MET A 92 1.51 2.38 10.36
C MET A 92 0.52 3.52 10.62
N ASN A 93 -0.12 3.53 11.80
CA ASN A 93 -1.02 4.61 12.22
C ASN A 93 -0.32 5.96 12.41
N ARG A 94 0.99 5.98 12.70
CA ARG A 94 1.79 7.21 12.83
C ARG A 94 2.36 7.68 11.50
N LEU A 95 2.50 6.80 10.51
CA LEU A 95 3.03 7.13 9.19
C LEU A 95 1.98 7.77 8.27
N TRP A 96 0.70 7.73 8.62
CA TRP A 96 -0.38 8.34 7.84
C TRP A 96 -1.19 9.36 8.66
N GLY A 97 -1.91 10.26 7.98
CA GLY A 97 -2.76 11.27 8.60
C GLY A 97 -2.00 12.48 9.14
N GLU A 98 -2.66 13.21 10.04
CA GLU A 98 -2.10 14.36 10.77
C GLU A 98 -1.14 13.92 11.87
N ASN A 99 -0.05 13.25 11.47
CA ASN A 99 1.02 12.83 12.35
C ASN A 99 2.34 13.41 11.85
N PHE A 100 2.89 14.36 12.60
CA PHE A 100 4.11 15.07 12.28
C PHE A 100 5.24 14.65 13.22
N PHE A 101 6.43 14.41 12.68
CA PHE A 101 7.60 14.04 13.45
C PHE A 101 8.59 15.20 13.53
N ASN A 102 9.07 15.49 14.74
CA ASN A 102 10.13 16.46 14.97
C ASN A 102 11.45 15.70 15.17
N ALA A 103 12.41 15.89 14.25
CA ALA A 103 13.69 15.19 14.26
C ALA A 103 14.58 15.54 15.47
N LYS A 104 14.41 16.74 16.04
CA LYS A 104 15.19 17.21 17.20
C LYS A 104 14.68 16.60 18.49
N THR A 105 13.36 16.65 18.70
CA THR A 105 12.74 16.15 19.94
C THR A 105 12.45 14.64 19.88
N LYS A 106 12.48 14.04 18.68
CA LYS A 106 12.13 12.64 18.39
C LYS A 106 10.70 12.27 18.82
N LYS A 107 9.77 13.23 18.74
CA LYS A 107 8.37 13.05 19.13
C LYS A 107 7.43 13.24 17.94
N TRP A 108 6.31 12.52 18.01
CA TRP A 108 5.17 12.75 17.12
C TRP A 108 4.22 13.78 17.74
N GLN A 109 3.72 14.68 16.92
CA GLN A 109 2.71 15.68 17.23
C GLN A 109 1.58 15.60 16.21
N LYS A 110 0.37 16.02 16.61
CA LYS A 110 -0.80 16.04 15.72
C LYS A 110 -0.97 17.35 14.95
N GLN A 111 -0.18 18.37 15.27
CA GLN A 111 -0.25 19.68 14.64
C GLN A 111 1.05 19.95 13.89
N LYS A 112 0.92 20.61 12.73
CA LYS A 112 2.05 21.07 11.96
C LYS A 112 2.69 22.28 12.66
N GLU A 113 3.98 22.19 12.90
CA GLU A 113 4.83 23.25 13.46
C GLU A 113 6.00 23.50 12.49
N VAL A 114 6.78 24.56 12.70
CA VAL A 114 7.88 24.94 11.79
C VAL A 114 8.98 23.87 11.77
N ASP A 115 9.16 23.18 12.88
CA ASP A 115 10.25 22.25 13.16
C ASP A 115 9.83 20.77 13.14
N ASN A 116 8.60 20.49 12.68
CA ASN A 116 8.13 19.14 12.40
C ASN A 116 7.74 18.95 10.93
N LYS A 117 7.79 17.69 10.47
CA LYS A 117 7.40 17.31 9.11
C LYS A 117 6.45 16.12 9.17
N ARG A 118 5.47 16.08 8.26
CA ARG A 118 4.52 14.97 8.20
C ARG A 118 5.27 13.64 8.05
N SER A 119 4.87 12.65 8.83
CA SER A 119 5.58 11.37 8.94
C SER A 119 5.64 10.63 7.61
N PHE A 120 4.54 10.63 6.85
CA PHE A 120 4.51 10.07 5.49
C PHE A 120 5.57 10.74 4.59
N CYS A 121 5.60 12.07 4.59
CA CYS A 121 6.54 12.84 3.79
C CYS A 121 7.99 12.55 4.21
N MET A 122 8.28 12.56 5.51
CA MET A 122 9.62 12.40 6.04
C MET A 122 10.19 10.97 5.90
N TYR A 123 9.36 9.95 6.13
CA TYR A 123 9.82 8.56 6.22
C TYR A 123 9.54 7.73 4.98
N ILE A 124 8.63 8.16 4.11
CA ILE A 124 8.26 7.39 2.91
C ILE A 124 8.65 8.17 1.66
N LEU A 125 8.11 9.38 1.49
CA LEU A 125 8.38 10.16 0.29
C LEU A 125 9.84 10.64 0.22
N ASP A 126 10.38 11.28 1.27
CA ASP A 126 11.73 11.83 1.23
C ASP A 126 12.81 10.80 0.82
N PRO A 127 12.84 9.56 1.35
CA PRO A 127 13.73 8.53 0.84
C PRO A 127 13.53 8.22 -0.65
N ILE A 128 12.28 8.11 -1.12
CA ILE A 128 11.97 7.86 -2.53
C ILE A 128 12.45 9.04 -3.40
N TYR A 129 12.15 10.29 -3.02
CA TYR A 129 12.59 11.48 -3.75
C TYR A 129 14.12 11.56 -3.81
N LYS A 130 14.84 11.23 -2.73
CA LYS A 130 16.30 11.19 -2.72
C LYS A 130 16.87 10.16 -3.69
N VAL A 131 16.27 8.97 -3.76
CA VAL A 131 16.68 7.94 -4.73
C VAL A 131 16.43 8.42 -6.17
N PHE A 132 15.28 9.01 -6.44
CA PHE A 132 14.94 9.56 -7.75
C PHE A 132 15.91 10.69 -8.14
N ASP A 133 16.14 11.66 -7.26
CA ASP A 133 17.05 12.79 -7.48
C ASP A 133 18.49 12.33 -7.73
N ALA A 134 19.02 11.47 -6.86
CA ALA A 134 20.40 11.00 -6.98
C ALA A 134 20.64 10.26 -8.30
N ILE A 135 19.71 9.40 -8.71
CA ILE A 135 19.83 8.62 -9.95
C ILE A 135 19.62 9.49 -11.20
N MET A 136 18.60 10.35 -11.21
CA MET A 136 18.28 11.18 -12.39
C MET A 136 19.30 12.30 -12.61
N ASN A 137 19.95 12.77 -11.56
CA ASN A 137 21.02 13.77 -11.62
C ASN A 137 22.44 13.16 -11.56
N TYR A 138 22.57 11.84 -11.78
CA TYR A 138 23.84 11.12 -11.92
C TYR A 138 24.83 11.32 -10.75
N LYS A 139 24.32 11.44 -9.52
CA LYS A 139 25.13 11.65 -8.30
C LYS A 139 25.74 10.35 -7.78
N LYS A 140 26.74 9.81 -8.49
CA LYS A 140 27.29 8.45 -8.26
C LYS A 140 27.67 8.14 -6.81
N GLU A 141 28.37 9.05 -6.13
CA GLU A 141 28.76 8.86 -4.71
C GLU A 141 27.54 8.80 -3.76
N GLU A 142 26.52 9.62 -4.03
CA GLU A 142 25.28 9.61 -3.25
C GLU A 142 24.47 8.34 -3.52
N ILE A 143 24.43 7.87 -4.76
CA ILE A 143 23.74 6.63 -5.14
C ILE A 143 24.30 5.44 -4.35
N GLU A 144 25.62 5.25 -4.33
CA GLU A 144 26.25 4.13 -3.60
C GLU A 144 25.94 4.20 -2.09
N THR A 145 26.01 5.40 -1.52
CA THR A 145 25.69 5.64 -0.10
C THR A 145 24.21 5.35 0.19
N LEU A 146 23.31 5.76 -0.70
CA LEU A 146 21.86 5.55 -0.56
C LEU A 146 21.51 4.07 -0.67
N LEU A 147 22.03 3.36 -1.68
CA LEU A 147 21.82 1.92 -1.89
C LEU A 147 22.18 1.11 -0.64
N THR A 148 23.33 1.44 -0.03
CA THR A 148 23.77 0.82 1.22
C THR A 148 22.80 1.10 2.37
N LYS A 149 22.29 2.34 2.50
CA LYS A 149 21.34 2.72 3.57
C LYS A 149 19.97 2.07 3.44
N ILE A 150 19.51 1.83 2.22
CA ILE A 150 18.22 1.17 1.94
C ILE A 150 18.36 -0.35 1.80
N GLY A 151 19.57 -0.90 1.89
CA GLY A 151 19.83 -2.34 1.85
C GLY A 151 19.73 -2.95 0.44
N VAL A 152 19.88 -2.16 -0.61
CA VAL A 152 19.79 -2.64 -2.00
C VAL A 152 21.18 -2.95 -2.53
N THR A 153 21.36 -4.17 -3.05
CA THR A 153 22.60 -4.59 -3.72
C THR A 153 22.34 -4.77 -5.21
N LEU A 154 23.08 -4.04 -6.04
CA LEU A 154 22.99 -4.16 -7.51
C LEU A 154 23.82 -5.34 -8.01
N LYS A 155 23.29 -6.06 -9.02
CA LYS A 155 24.04 -7.09 -9.73
C LYS A 155 25.15 -6.45 -10.57
N HIS A 156 26.17 -7.24 -10.93
CA HIS A 156 27.28 -6.75 -11.75
C HIS A 156 26.82 -6.11 -13.07
N GLU A 157 25.85 -6.73 -13.74
CA GLU A 157 25.24 -6.24 -14.99
C GLU A 157 24.42 -4.95 -14.84
N ASP A 158 24.03 -4.60 -13.60
CA ASP A 158 23.22 -3.43 -13.32
C ASP A 158 24.07 -2.20 -12.95
N LYS A 159 25.36 -2.38 -12.65
CA LYS A 159 26.26 -1.30 -12.25
C LYS A 159 26.57 -0.31 -13.36
N ASP A 160 26.51 -0.78 -14.60
CA ASP A 160 26.76 0.03 -15.79
C ASP A 160 25.48 0.72 -16.30
N LYS A 161 24.31 0.42 -15.70
CA LYS A 161 23.05 1.06 -16.05
C LYS A 161 22.97 2.43 -15.42
N ASP A 162 22.35 3.36 -16.13
CA ASP A 162 22.17 4.74 -15.67
C ASP A 162 20.74 5.25 -15.95
N GLY A 163 20.41 6.41 -15.37
CA GLY A 163 19.15 7.12 -15.58
C GLY A 163 17.91 6.28 -15.27
N LYS A 164 16.90 6.31 -16.16
CA LYS A 164 15.61 5.62 -15.96
C LYS A 164 15.75 4.10 -15.82
N VAL A 165 16.73 3.48 -16.48
CA VAL A 165 16.92 2.03 -16.44
C VAL A 165 17.47 1.59 -15.08
N LEU A 166 18.44 2.34 -14.56
CA LEU A 166 18.96 2.14 -13.21
C LEU A 166 17.87 2.37 -12.17
N LEU A 167 17.13 3.49 -12.28
CA LEU A 167 16.02 3.83 -11.37
C LEU A 167 14.99 2.70 -11.28
N LYS A 168 14.57 2.17 -12.42
CA LYS A 168 13.65 1.04 -12.49
C LYS A 168 14.20 -0.20 -11.77
N THR A 169 15.48 -0.49 -11.94
CA THR A 169 16.14 -1.66 -11.32
C THR A 169 16.25 -1.50 -9.81
N VAL A 170 16.68 -0.32 -9.35
CA VAL A 170 16.81 0.00 -7.92
C VAL A 170 15.45 -0.07 -7.22
N MET A 171 14.43 0.59 -7.78
CA MET A 171 13.10 0.63 -7.17
C MET A 171 12.44 -0.75 -7.13
N ARG A 172 12.61 -1.59 -8.16
CA ARG A 172 12.10 -2.98 -8.17
C ARG A 172 12.75 -3.85 -7.12
N THR A 173 14.04 -3.64 -6.88
CA THR A 173 14.80 -4.40 -5.88
C THR A 173 14.47 -3.93 -4.47
N TRP A 174 14.26 -2.62 -4.30
CA TRP A 174 13.95 -2.03 -3.01
C TRP A 174 12.51 -2.26 -2.56
N LEU A 175 11.54 -2.07 -3.47
CA LEU A 175 10.11 -2.10 -3.21
C LEU A 175 9.39 -2.97 -4.27
N PRO A 176 9.56 -4.30 -4.22
CA PRO A 176 8.97 -5.21 -5.20
C PRO A 176 7.45 -5.14 -5.18
N ALA A 177 6.83 -4.83 -6.33
CA ALA A 177 5.37 -4.69 -6.38
C ALA A 177 4.62 -5.97 -6.05
N GLY A 178 5.18 -7.14 -6.38
CA GLY A 178 4.57 -8.44 -6.10
C GLY A 178 4.34 -8.66 -4.61
N GLU A 179 5.33 -8.34 -3.76
CA GLU A 179 5.20 -8.51 -2.31
C GLU A 179 4.13 -7.57 -1.73
N ALA A 180 4.13 -6.31 -2.14
CA ALA A 180 3.15 -5.33 -1.67
C ALA A 180 1.71 -5.78 -2.05
N LEU A 181 1.50 -6.18 -3.30
CA LEU A 181 0.18 -6.60 -3.78
C LEU A 181 -0.29 -7.92 -3.14
N LEU A 182 0.58 -8.93 -3.05
CA LEU A 182 0.25 -10.20 -2.40
C LEU A 182 -0.11 -9.99 -0.93
N GLN A 183 0.62 -9.13 -0.22
CA GLN A 183 0.34 -8.80 1.16
C GLN A 183 -1.02 -8.10 1.31
N MET A 184 -1.36 -7.16 0.42
CA MET A 184 -2.68 -6.52 0.42
C MET A 184 -3.81 -7.53 0.20
N ILE A 185 -3.64 -8.41 -0.80
CA ILE A 185 -4.63 -9.44 -1.14
C ILE A 185 -4.83 -10.38 0.05
N ALA A 186 -3.76 -10.93 0.61
CA ALA A 186 -3.83 -11.91 1.68
C ALA A 186 -4.42 -11.37 2.99
N ILE A 187 -4.19 -10.08 3.29
CA ILE A 187 -4.66 -9.47 4.54
C ILE A 187 -6.12 -9.01 4.44
N HIS A 188 -6.51 -8.44 3.29
CA HIS A 188 -7.78 -7.72 3.18
C HIS A 188 -8.88 -8.49 2.47
N LEU A 189 -8.54 -9.41 1.56
CA LEU A 189 -9.55 -10.19 0.84
C LEU A 189 -9.91 -11.45 1.63
N PRO A 190 -11.22 -11.72 1.85
CA PRO A 190 -11.65 -12.91 2.56
C PRO A 190 -11.37 -14.17 1.74
N SER A 191 -11.09 -15.27 2.43
CA SER A 191 -11.05 -16.59 1.79
C SER A 191 -12.45 -16.99 1.30
N PRO A 192 -12.55 -17.94 0.34
CA PRO A 192 -13.84 -18.47 -0.11
C PRO A 192 -14.72 -18.98 1.05
N VAL A 193 -14.13 -19.65 2.04
CA VAL A 193 -14.82 -20.15 3.24
C VAL A 193 -15.50 -19.02 4.03
N VAL A 194 -14.87 -17.84 4.12
CA VAL A 194 -15.46 -16.67 4.79
C VAL A 194 -16.47 -15.99 3.86
N ALA A 195 -16.12 -15.85 2.58
CA ALA A 195 -16.90 -15.10 1.60
C ALA A 195 -18.23 -15.78 1.27
N GLN A 196 -18.23 -17.10 1.07
CA GLN A 196 -19.41 -17.85 0.66
C GLN A 196 -20.53 -17.82 1.69
N LYS A 197 -20.23 -17.64 2.99
CA LYS A 197 -21.24 -17.51 4.05
C LYS A 197 -22.26 -16.41 3.78
N TYR A 198 -21.83 -15.28 3.24
CA TYR A 198 -22.69 -14.15 2.89
C TYR A 198 -22.93 -14.02 1.39
N ARG A 199 -22.08 -14.64 0.54
CA ARG A 199 -22.28 -14.63 -0.92
C ARG A 199 -23.27 -15.68 -1.39
N MET A 200 -23.50 -16.75 -0.64
CA MET A 200 -24.46 -17.80 -1.01
C MET A 200 -25.83 -17.18 -1.32
N GLU A 201 -26.32 -16.28 -0.46
CA GLU A 201 -27.62 -15.59 -0.63
C GLU A 201 -27.69 -14.70 -1.89
N MET A 202 -26.54 -14.32 -2.46
CA MET A 202 -26.46 -13.54 -3.70
C MET A 202 -26.19 -14.40 -4.94
N LEU A 203 -25.66 -15.61 -4.76
CA LEU A 203 -25.23 -16.50 -5.83
C LEU A 203 -26.24 -17.60 -6.15
N TYR A 204 -27.06 -17.98 -5.17
CA TYR A 204 -27.99 -19.10 -5.24
C TYR A 204 -29.43 -18.61 -5.09
N GLU A 205 -30.28 -18.90 -6.08
CA GLU A 205 -31.68 -18.44 -6.12
C GLU A 205 -32.68 -19.49 -5.57
N GLY A 206 -32.21 -20.68 -5.20
CA GLY A 206 -33.02 -21.75 -4.65
C GLY A 206 -33.22 -21.66 -3.12
N PRO A 207 -33.85 -22.67 -2.50
CA PRO A 207 -34.04 -22.73 -1.05
C PRO A 207 -32.72 -22.69 -0.28
N HIS A 208 -32.60 -21.80 0.71
CA HIS A 208 -31.34 -21.61 1.46
C HIS A 208 -31.01 -22.76 2.43
N ASP A 209 -31.96 -23.68 2.64
CA ASP A 209 -31.86 -24.85 3.51
C ASP A 209 -31.61 -26.16 2.75
N ASP A 210 -31.53 -26.11 1.41
CA ASP A 210 -31.18 -27.29 0.62
C ASP A 210 -29.69 -27.64 0.70
N GLU A 211 -29.37 -28.89 0.35
CA GLU A 211 -28.02 -29.45 0.45
C GLU A 211 -26.98 -28.65 -0.35
N ALA A 212 -27.34 -28.17 -1.54
CA ALA A 212 -26.44 -27.40 -2.40
C ALA A 212 -26.20 -25.99 -1.83
N ALA A 213 -27.24 -25.32 -1.34
CA ALA A 213 -27.13 -24.02 -0.67
C ALA A 213 -26.26 -24.11 0.59
N VAL A 214 -26.45 -25.14 1.41
CA VAL A 214 -25.67 -25.36 2.63
C VAL A 214 -24.21 -25.68 2.29
N ALA A 215 -23.96 -26.52 1.28
CA ALA A 215 -22.60 -26.83 0.82
C ALA A 215 -21.87 -25.57 0.28
N VAL A 216 -22.55 -24.74 -0.52
CA VAL A 216 -22.01 -23.45 -0.97
C VAL A 216 -21.76 -22.54 0.24
N LYS A 217 -22.71 -22.40 1.18
CA LYS A 217 -22.56 -21.52 2.35
C LYS A 217 -21.36 -21.91 3.23
N THR A 218 -21.07 -23.20 3.34
CA THR A 218 -20.01 -23.74 4.20
C THR A 218 -18.68 -23.98 3.47
N CYS A 219 -18.65 -23.82 2.13
CA CYS A 219 -17.49 -24.12 1.29
C CYS A 219 -17.05 -25.58 1.43
N ASP A 220 -18.01 -26.50 1.42
CA ASP A 220 -17.79 -27.94 1.64
C ASP A 220 -17.25 -28.63 0.37
N PRO A 221 -16.03 -29.20 0.38
CA PRO A 221 -15.48 -29.93 -0.76
C PRO A 221 -16.16 -31.29 -0.99
N ASP A 222 -16.84 -31.85 0.01
CA ASP A 222 -17.51 -33.16 -0.07
C ASP A 222 -19.00 -33.03 -0.44
N GLY A 223 -19.51 -31.80 -0.60
CA GLY A 223 -20.88 -31.52 -0.99
C GLY A 223 -21.15 -31.65 -2.50
N PRO A 224 -22.39 -31.34 -2.95
CA PRO A 224 -22.75 -31.38 -4.36
C PRO A 224 -21.87 -30.49 -5.25
N LEU A 225 -21.57 -30.95 -6.46
CA LEU A 225 -20.80 -30.17 -7.43
C LEU A 225 -21.58 -28.92 -7.87
N MET A 226 -21.04 -27.75 -7.56
CA MET A 226 -21.62 -26.46 -7.92
C MET A 226 -20.66 -25.68 -8.81
N MET A 227 -21.10 -25.30 -10.02
CA MET A 227 -20.31 -24.52 -10.98
C MET A 227 -21.18 -23.48 -11.68
N TYR A 228 -20.65 -22.27 -11.81
CA TYR A 228 -21.24 -21.19 -12.60
C TYR A 228 -20.30 -20.85 -13.76
N ILE A 229 -20.79 -20.88 -14.99
CA ILE A 229 -20.04 -20.50 -16.18
C ILE A 229 -20.28 -19.01 -16.42
N SER A 230 -19.22 -18.20 -16.28
CA SER A 230 -19.23 -16.74 -16.46
C SER A 230 -18.95 -16.31 -17.89
#